data_AF-A0A1M3MVV1-F1
#
_entry.id   AF-A0A1M3MVV1-F1
#
_cell.length_a   1.000
_cell.length_b   1.000
_cell.length_c   1.000
_cell.angle_alpha   90.00
_cell.angle_beta   90.00
_cell.angle_gamma   90.00
#
_symmetry.space_group_name_H-M   'P 1'
#
loop_
_entity.id
_entity.type
_entity.pdbx_description
1 polymer ?
#
loop_
_entity_poly.entity_id
_entity_poly.type
_entity_poly.pdbx_seq_one_letter_code
_entity_poly.pdbx_strand_id
1 'polypeptide(L)'
;MFMAFASARRICLVSLLAGGLLVSLSSVSCRVFEPSNKPIDACRRSCERRAKAQCTEALCERGCEFIIDRLIEREGENVINCVAASPRRCTDVVWADCAAKVGPHADGGPPGPPPPPEED
;
A
#
# COMPACT_ATOMS: atom_id res chain seq x y z
N MET A 1 28.93 7.96 -14.34
CA MET A 1 29.46 9.31 -14.02
C MET A 1 29.14 9.58 -12.57
N PHE A 2 30.16 9.48 -11.70
CA PHE A 2 30.05 9.63 -10.26
C PHE A 2 29.86 11.11 -9.90
N MET A 3 28.88 11.42 -9.05
CA MET A 3 28.88 12.66 -8.29
C MET A 3 28.94 12.30 -6.81
N ALA A 4 30.14 12.42 -6.26
CA ALA A 4 30.40 12.47 -4.83
C ALA A 4 30.41 13.95 -4.42
N PHE A 5 29.69 14.32 -3.36
CA PHE A 5 29.93 15.57 -2.64
C PHE A 5 29.84 15.35 -1.12
N ALA A 6 31.01 15.50 -0.50
CA ALA A 6 31.28 16.17 0.77
C ALA A 6 30.53 15.74 2.06
N SER A 7 31.21 14.86 2.80
CA SER A 7 31.69 15.11 4.18
C SER A 7 31.18 16.38 4.89
N ALA A 8 30.45 16.18 6.00
CA ALA A 8 30.42 17.13 7.11
C ALA A 8 30.42 16.35 8.44
N ARG A 9 31.63 16.05 8.91
CA ARG A 9 31.93 15.63 10.29
C ARG A 9 31.23 16.58 11.27
N ARG A 10 30.46 16.05 12.22
CA ARG A 10 30.24 16.70 13.52
C ARG A 10 30.68 15.75 14.62
N ILE A 11 31.97 15.89 14.94
CA ILE A 11 32.59 15.43 16.17
C ILE A 11 31.81 16.09 17.32
N CYS A 12 31.05 15.31 18.07
CA CYS A 12 30.45 15.79 19.30
C CYS A 12 31.54 15.79 20.38
N LEU A 13 32.24 16.92 20.49
CA LEU A 13 33.11 17.23 21.62
C LEU A 13 32.28 17.10 22.91
N VAL A 14 32.56 16.05 23.69
CA VAL A 14 32.01 15.91 25.04
C VAL A 14 32.85 16.80 25.95
N SER A 15 32.49 18.08 26.02
CA SER A 15 33.00 19.00 27.03
C SER A 15 32.39 18.64 28.39
N LEU A 16 33.10 17.80 29.14
CA LEU A 16 32.99 17.76 30.59
C LEU A 16 33.49 19.11 31.12
N LEU A 17 32.63 19.86 31.82
CA LEU A 17 32.89 20.43 33.16
C LEU A 17 31.82 21.50 33.53
N ALA A 18 31.15 21.19 34.65
CA ALA A 18 30.68 22.11 35.69
C ALA A 18 29.73 23.28 35.36
N GLY A 19 28.52 23.19 35.93
CA GLY A 19 27.84 24.37 36.48
C GLY A 19 26.52 24.77 35.81
N GLY A 20 25.40 24.28 36.37
CA GLY A 20 24.10 24.96 36.35
C GLY A 20 23.32 25.01 35.02
N LEU A 21 22.00 25.06 35.17
CA LEU A 21 20.98 25.40 34.16
C LEU A 21 20.45 24.25 33.27
N LEU A 22 19.24 23.80 33.62
CA LEU A 22 18.15 23.30 32.75
C LEU A 22 18.58 22.38 31.59
N VAL A 23 18.76 21.09 31.88
CA VAL A 23 18.79 20.06 30.84
C VAL A 23 17.37 19.93 30.27
N SER A 24 17.13 20.66 29.19
CA SER A 24 15.98 20.49 28.32
C SER A 24 15.95 19.03 27.87
N LEU A 25 14.85 18.33 28.16
CA LEU A 25 14.56 17.03 27.57
C LEU A 25 14.41 17.24 26.06
N SER A 26 15.53 17.18 25.33
CA SER A 26 15.53 16.99 23.89
C SER A 26 15.04 15.57 23.66
N SER A 27 13.71 15.40 23.62
CA SER A 27 13.07 14.19 23.13
C SER A 27 13.57 13.96 21.71
N VAL A 28 14.62 13.16 21.58
CA VAL A 28 15.03 12.52 20.33
C VAL A 28 13.82 11.68 19.93
N SER A 29 12.92 12.30 19.18
CA SER A 29 11.82 11.58 18.56
C SER A 29 12.48 10.60 17.60
N CYS A 30 12.41 9.31 17.91
CA CYS A 30 12.75 8.27 16.95
C CYS A 30 11.96 8.58 15.68
N ARG A 31 12.65 9.01 14.62
CA ARG A 31 12.08 9.06 13.28
C ARG A 31 11.89 7.61 12.88
N VAL A 32 10.71 7.05 13.15
CA VAL A 32 10.27 5.79 12.56
C VAL A 32 10.31 6.02 11.06
N PHE A 33 11.39 5.55 10.44
CA PHE A 33 11.54 5.54 9.00
C PHE A 33 10.72 4.35 8.53
N GLU A 34 9.45 4.60 8.20
CA GLU A 34 8.62 3.61 7.53
C GLU A 34 9.31 3.25 6.20
N PRO A 35 9.74 2.00 5.99
CA PRO A 35 10.30 1.61 4.71
C PRO A 35 9.28 1.91 3.61
N SER A 36 9.76 2.40 2.47
CA SER A 36 8.95 2.75 1.29
C SER A 36 8.27 1.54 0.61
N ASN A 37 8.03 0.46 1.35
CA ASN A 37 7.31 -0.74 0.92
C ASN A 37 5.79 -0.48 0.88
N LYS A 38 5.35 0.62 0.26
CA LYS A 38 3.92 0.88 0.08
C LYS A 38 3.42 0.02 -1.09
N PRO A 39 2.69 -1.08 -0.87
CA PRO A 39 2.15 -1.89 -1.96
C PRO A 39 1.27 -1.07 -2.91
N ILE A 40 0.65 -0.02 -2.36
CA ILE A 40 -0.17 0.95 -3.09
C ILE A 40 0.65 1.69 -4.17
N ASP A 41 1.88 2.14 -3.89
CA ASP A 41 2.68 2.88 -4.88
C ASP A 41 3.06 2.01 -6.10
N ALA A 42 3.37 0.73 -5.83
CA ALA A 42 3.63 -0.23 -6.89
C ALA A 42 2.37 -0.53 -7.72
N CYS A 43 1.24 -0.72 -7.04
CA CYS A 43 -0.07 -0.89 -7.69
C CYS A 43 -0.43 0.32 -8.57
N ARG A 44 -0.29 1.55 -8.05
CA ARG A 44 -0.63 2.79 -8.75
C ARG A 44 0.15 2.92 -10.05
N ARG A 45 1.49 2.74 -10.00
CA ARG A 45 2.36 2.76 -11.18
C ARG A 45 2.00 1.68 -12.21
N SER A 46 1.51 0.52 -11.77
CA SER A 46 1.09 -0.56 -12.67
C SER A 46 -0.25 -0.22 -13.33
N CYS A 47 -1.22 0.27 -12.55
CA CYS A 47 -2.52 0.73 -13.01
C CYS A 47 -2.41 1.86 -14.04
N GLU A 48 -1.61 2.90 -13.76
CA GLU A 48 -1.42 4.03 -14.68
C GLU A 48 -0.83 3.59 -16.03
N ARG A 49 0.00 2.54 -16.05
CA ARG A 49 0.59 2.03 -17.29
C ARG A 49 -0.39 1.18 -18.08
N ARG A 50 -1.20 0.35 -17.41
CA ARG A 50 -2.05 -0.66 -18.07
C ARG A 50 -3.46 -0.18 -18.36
N ALA A 51 -4.03 0.63 -17.48
CA ALA A 51 -5.41 1.10 -17.54
C ALA A 51 -5.50 2.59 -17.90
N LYS A 52 -4.44 3.18 -18.48
CA LYS A 52 -4.35 4.61 -18.85
C LYS A 52 -5.53 5.11 -19.68
N ALA A 53 -6.11 4.26 -20.52
CA ALA A 53 -7.20 4.67 -21.40
C ALA A 53 -8.52 4.94 -20.63
N GLN A 54 -8.67 4.39 -19.42
CA GLN A 54 -9.90 4.46 -18.64
C GLN A 54 -9.72 4.95 -17.19
N CYS A 55 -8.51 4.96 -16.66
CA CYS A 55 -8.17 5.44 -15.32
C CYS A 55 -7.35 6.74 -15.39
N THR A 56 -7.64 7.66 -14.48
CA THR A 56 -6.71 8.75 -14.13
C THR A 56 -5.83 8.32 -12.96
N GLU A 57 -4.75 9.06 -12.68
CA GLU A 57 -3.87 8.82 -11.52
C GLU A 57 -4.65 8.70 -10.20
N ALA A 58 -5.55 9.66 -9.93
CA ALA A 58 -6.38 9.65 -8.72
C ALA A 58 -7.33 8.44 -8.63
N LEU A 59 -7.82 7.93 -9.77
CA LEU A 59 -8.65 6.72 -9.79
C LEU A 59 -7.83 5.45 -9.58
N CYS A 60 -6.58 5.43 -10.06
CA CYS A 60 -5.65 4.34 -9.78
C CYS A 60 -5.25 4.33 -8.29
N GLU A 61 -4.96 5.48 -7.71
CA GLU A 61 -4.65 5.60 -6.28
C GLU A 61 -5.81 5.08 -5.42
N ARG A 62 -7.02 5.63 -5.63
CA ARG A 62 -8.23 5.18 -4.91
C ARG A 62 -8.49 3.68 -5.09
N GLY A 63 -8.36 3.17 -6.31
CA GLY A 63 -8.56 1.76 -6.60
C GLY A 63 -7.55 0.85 -5.90
N CYS A 64 -6.28 1.24 -5.87
CA CYS A 64 -5.22 0.51 -5.19
C CYS A 64 -5.37 0.51 -3.66
N GLU A 65 -5.89 1.60 -3.08
CA GLU A 65 -6.29 1.64 -1.67
C GLU A 65 -7.47 0.70 -1.39
N PHE A 66 -8.45 0.65 -2.31
CA PHE A 66 -9.64 -0.20 -2.18
C PHE A 66 -9.31 -1.70 -2.17
N ILE A 67 -8.31 -2.14 -2.94
CA ILE A 67 -7.94 -3.57 -3.06
C ILE A 67 -6.73 -3.98 -2.21
N ILE A 68 -6.47 -3.29 -1.09
CA ILE A 68 -5.25 -3.50 -0.29
C ILE A 68 -5.05 -4.96 0.12
N ASP A 69 -6.12 -5.69 0.44
CA ASP A 69 -6.07 -7.11 0.79
C ASP A 69 -5.52 -7.95 -0.37
N ARG A 70 -5.94 -7.67 -1.60
CA ARG A 70 -5.43 -8.35 -2.80
C ARG A 70 -3.98 -7.96 -3.10
N LEU A 71 -3.56 -6.75 -2.75
CA LEU A 71 -2.15 -6.37 -2.88
C LEU A 71 -1.26 -7.16 -1.91
N ILE A 72 -1.72 -7.36 -0.68
CA ILE A 72 -1.02 -8.15 0.35
C ILE A 72 -0.91 -9.62 -0.09
N GLU A 73 -1.97 -10.16 -0.68
CA GLU A 73 -2.00 -11.53 -1.23
C GLU A 73 -1.25 -11.69 -2.56
N ARG A 74 -0.62 -10.63 -3.08
CA ARG A 74 0.10 -10.62 -4.38
C ARG A 74 -0.80 -10.85 -5.61
N GLU A 75 -2.10 -10.63 -5.46
CA GLU A 75 -3.14 -10.76 -6.49
C GLU A 75 -3.39 -9.43 -7.25
N GLY A 76 -2.80 -8.32 -6.80
CA GLY A 76 -3.05 -6.98 -7.34
C GLY A 76 -2.90 -6.84 -8.85
N GLU A 77 -1.92 -7.51 -9.45
CA GLU A 77 -1.68 -7.49 -10.90
C GLU A 77 -2.84 -8.12 -11.69
N ASN A 78 -3.46 -9.17 -11.16
CA ASN A 78 -4.62 -9.82 -11.79
C ASN A 78 -5.83 -8.89 -11.78
N VAL A 79 -6.06 -8.18 -10.66
CA VAL A 79 -7.13 -7.18 -10.56
C VAL A 79 -6.90 -6.04 -11.55
N ILE A 80 -5.67 -5.50 -11.62
CA ILE A 80 -5.32 -4.42 -12.57
C ILE A 80 -5.54 -4.87 -14.02
N ASN A 81 -5.21 -6.12 -14.37
CA ASN A 81 -5.46 -6.65 -15.70
C ASN A 81 -6.96 -6.73 -16.02
N CYS A 82 -7.80 -7.13 -15.06
CA CYS A 82 -9.25 -7.10 -15.21
C CYS A 82 -9.77 -5.66 -15.42
N VAL A 83 -9.29 -4.70 -14.62
CA VAL A 83 -9.66 -3.28 -14.77
C VAL A 83 -9.19 -2.71 -16.12
N ALA A 84 -8.00 -3.11 -16.57
CA ALA A 84 -7.43 -2.74 -17.86
C ALA A 84 -8.26 -3.27 -19.04
N ALA A 85 -8.87 -4.45 -18.89
CA ALA A 85 -9.72 -5.08 -19.90
C ALA A 85 -11.18 -4.58 -19.87
N SER A 86 -11.61 -3.92 -18.79
CA SER A 86 -12.96 -3.40 -18.65
C SER A 86 -13.21 -2.25 -19.63
N PRO A 87 -14.33 -2.25 -20.38
CA PRO A 87 -14.70 -1.12 -21.23
C PRO A 87 -15.23 0.08 -20.43
N ARG A 88 -15.39 -0.07 -19.11
CA ARG A 88 -15.94 0.97 -18.22
C ARG A 88 -14.81 1.81 -17.61
N ARG A 89 -15.13 3.05 -17.24
CA ARG A 89 -14.23 3.91 -16.45
C ARG A 89 -13.89 3.25 -15.12
N CYS A 90 -12.70 3.55 -14.59
CA CYS A 90 -12.18 3.01 -13.32
C CYS A 90 -12.92 3.57 -12.11
N THR A 91 -14.16 3.12 -11.95
CA THR A 91 -15.03 3.42 -10.81
C THR A 91 -14.91 2.33 -9.77
N ASP A 92 -15.31 2.62 -8.53
CA ASP A 92 -15.24 1.68 -7.42
C ASP A 92 -16.01 0.38 -7.71
N VAL A 93 -17.08 0.46 -8.50
CA VAL A 93 -17.85 -0.72 -8.96
C VAL A 93 -17.02 -1.63 -9.86
N VAL A 94 -16.20 -1.07 -10.76
CA VAL A 94 -15.33 -1.88 -11.65
C VAL A 94 -14.20 -2.52 -10.85
N TRP A 95 -13.62 -1.79 -9.90
CA TRP A 95 -12.61 -2.32 -8.99
C TRP A 95 -13.17 -3.45 -8.12
N ALA A 96 -14.37 -3.28 -7.55
CA ALA A 96 -15.04 -4.30 -6.77
C ALA A 96 -15.37 -5.56 -7.59
N ASP A 97 -15.95 -5.39 -8.78
CA ASP A 97 -16.26 -6.50 -9.69
C ASP A 97 -15.01 -7.29 -10.09
N CYS A 98 -13.92 -6.59 -10.40
CA CYS A 98 -12.65 -7.24 -10.73
C CYS A 98 -11.99 -7.91 -9.53
N ALA A 99 -12.03 -7.29 -8.35
CA ALA A 99 -11.49 -7.87 -7.12
C ALA A 99 -12.26 -9.13 -6.69
N ALA A 100 -13.58 -9.16 -6.88
CA ALA A 100 -14.41 -10.33 -6.55
C ALA A 100 -14.13 -11.55 -7.44
N LYS A 101 -13.61 -11.33 -8.66
CA LYS A 101 -13.29 -12.38 -9.63
C LYS A 101 -11.86 -12.93 -9.50
N VAL A 102 -11.08 -12.41 -8.57
CA VAL A 102 -9.66 -12.71 -8.40
C VAL A 102 -9.42 -13.32 -7.02
N GLY A 103 -8.63 -14.38 -6.97
CA GLY A 103 -8.30 -15.10 -5.74
C GLY A 103 -9.04 -16.44 -5.57
N PRO A 104 -8.71 -17.18 -4.49
CA PRO A 104 -9.12 -18.57 -4.29
C PRO A 104 -10.61 -18.78 -3.98
N HIS A 105 -11.38 -17.69 -3.81
CA HIS A 105 -12.82 -17.73 -3.52
C HIS A 105 -13.67 -17.06 -4.60
N ALA A 106 -13.07 -16.76 -5.75
CA ALA A 106 -13.76 -16.10 -6.87
C ALA A 106 -14.93 -16.94 -7.46
N ASP A 107 -14.96 -18.23 -7.17
CA ASP A 107 -15.97 -19.21 -7.59
C ASP A 107 -17.16 -19.34 -6.62
N GLY A 108 -17.19 -18.54 -5.54
CA GLY A 108 -18.28 -18.55 -4.55
C GLY A 108 -17.96 -19.32 -3.27
N GLY A 109 -16.75 -19.85 -3.15
CA GLY A 109 -16.32 -20.61 -1.97
C GLY A 109 -17.03 -21.96 -1.83
N PRO A 110 -16.67 -22.76 -0.83
CA PRO A 110 -17.34 -24.03 -0.57
C PRO A 110 -18.82 -23.80 -0.19
N PRO A 111 -19.74 -24.72 -0.55
CA PRO A 111 -21.12 -24.65 -0.11
C PRO A 111 -21.20 -24.54 1.41
N GLY A 112 -22.16 -23.75 1.90
CA GLY A 112 -22.40 -23.59 3.33
C GLY A 112 -22.71 -24.93 4.02
N PRO A 113 -22.45 -25.05 5.33
CA PRO A 113 -22.83 -26.24 6.09
C PRO A 113 -24.35 -26.46 6.02
N PRO A 114 -24.83 -27.71 6.08
CA PRO A 114 -26.26 -27.99 6.14
C PRO A 114 -26.91 -27.30 7.35
N PRO A 115 -28.19 -26.91 7.26
CA PRO A 115 -28.91 -26.35 8.39
C PRO A 115 -28.94 -27.34 9.57
N PRO A 116 -29.04 -26.86 10.82
CA PRO A 116 -29.21 -27.73 11.97
C PRO A 116 -30.52 -28.54 11.83
N PRO A 117 -30.58 -29.77 12.37
CA PRO A 117 -31.82 -30.53 12.41
C PRO A 117 -32.89 -29.76 13.20
N GLU A 118 -34.13 -29.75 12.69
CA GLU A 118 -35.27 -29.21 13.43
C GLU A 118 -35.54 -30.14 14.64
N GLU A 119 -35.60 -29.57 15.85
CA GLU A 119 -35.96 -30.28 17.08
C GLU A 119 -37.50 -30.28 17.19
N ASP A 120 -38.13 -31.43 16.88
CA ASP A 120 -39.57 -31.69 17.12
C ASP A 120 -39.87 -32.05 18.59
#